data_AF-A0A2U3YZK7-F1
#
_entry.id   AF-A0A2U3YZK7-F1
#
_cell.length_a   1.000
_cell.length_b   1.000
_cell.length_c   1.000
_cell.angle_alpha   90.00
_cell.angle_beta   90.00
_cell.angle_gamma   90.00
#
_symmetry.space_group_name_H-M   'P 1'
#
loop_
_entity.id
_entity.type
_entity.pdbx_description
1 polymer ?
#
loop_
_entity_poly.entity_id
_entity_poly.type
_entity_poly.pdbx_seq_one_letter_code
_entity_poly.pdbx_strand_id
1 'polypeptide(L)'
;MKQERKMHFQEGRRAQQQLESSFKQLENSKRKFERDCREAEKAAQTAERLDQDINATKADVEKAKQQAHLRSHMAEESKNEYAAQLQRFNRDQSHFYFSQMPQIFDKLQDMDERRAAHLGAGYGLLSEAELQVVPIIAKCLEGMKVAADAVDGKNDSQVLIELHKSGFARPGDVEFEDFSQPMNRVPSDSSLGTPSDGRPELRGSGRSRAKRWPFGKKNKVGAGALGRGSVSGDRGAPTESAPAAGTLSPGQEFSSWLLARAGGKGGGPAIGLGVPQG
;
A
#
# COMPACT_ATOMS: atom_id res chain seq x y z
N MET A 1 -3.25 10.01 -5.82
CA MET A 1 -3.44 8.54 -5.71
C MET A 1 -4.85 8.13 -5.24
N LYS A 2 -5.19 8.05 -3.93
CA LYS A 2 -6.49 7.49 -3.48
C LYS A 2 -7.73 8.24 -4.03
N GLN A 3 -7.71 9.57 -4.00
CA GLN A 3 -8.80 10.43 -4.53
C GLN A 3 -8.85 10.42 -6.06
N GLU A 4 -7.69 10.49 -6.70
CA GLU A 4 -7.46 10.41 -8.14
C GLU A 4 -8.03 9.10 -8.74
N ARG A 5 -7.68 7.95 -8.15
CA ARG A 5 -8.30 6.64 -8.45
C ARG A 5 -9.82 6.71 -8.41
N LYS A 6 -10.39 7.29 -7.34
CA LYS A 6 -11.84 7.45 -7.19
C LYS A 6 -12.44 8.33 -8.30
N MET A 7 -11.75 9.39 -8.73
CA MET A 7 -12.21 10.24 -9.84
C MET A 7 -12.22 9.49 -11.17
N HIS A 8 -11.15 8.78 -11.53
CA HIS A 8 -11.10 8.04 -12.80
C HIS A 8 -12.15 6.92 -12.85
N PHE A 9 -12.40 6.19 -11.75
CA PHE A 9 -13.51 5.24 -11.69
C PHE A 9 -14.90 5.90 -11.75
N GLN A 10 -15.05 7.13 -11.25
CA GLN A 10 -16.29 7.90 -11.41
C GLN A 10 -16.49 8.39 -12.86
N GLU A 11 -15.41 8.77 -13.53
CA GLU A 11 -15.40 9.10 -14.96
C GLU A 11 -15.88 7.90 -15.80
N GLY A 12 -15.29 6.71 -15.58
CA GLY A 12 -15.72 5.47 -16.23
C GLY A 12 -17.18 5.10 -15.97
N ARG A 13 -17.65 5.22 -14.72
CA ARG A 13 -19.07 4.97 -14.39
C ARG A 13 -20.01 5.94 -15.09
N ARG A 14 -19.65 7.23 -15.23
CA ARG A 14 -20.47 8.22 -15.97
C ARG A 14 -20.56 7.88 -17.45
N ALA A 15 -19.44 7.53 -18.08
CA ALA A 15 -19.42 7.10 -19.49
C ALA A 15 -20.29 5.84 -19.71
N GLN A 16 -20.20 4.85 -18.81
CA GLN A 16 -21.05 3.65 -18.86
C GLN A 16 -22.54 3.99 -18.72
N GLN A 17 -22.91 4.84 -17.76
CA GLN A 17 -24.29 5.29 -17.55
C GLN A 17 -24.83 6.08 -18.75
N GLN A 18 -23.99 6.88 -19.42
CA GLN A 18 -24.36 7.61 -20.63
C GLN A 18 -24.65 6.66 -21.79
N LEU A 19 -23.80 5.65 -22.02
CA LEU A 19 -24.03 4.64 -23.05
C LEU A 19 -25.27 3.79 -22.75
N GLU A 20 -25.47 3.37 -21.50
CA GLU A 20 -26.67 2.62 -21.07
C GLU A 20 -27.95 3.44 -21.23
N SER A 21 -27.91 4.74 -20.96
CA SER A 21 -29.03 5.67 -21.21
C SER A 21 -29.35 5.75 -22.71
N SER A 22 -28.34 5.88 -23.57
CA SER A 22 -28.52 5.89 -25.03
C SER A 22 -29.08 4.55 -25.55
N PHE A 23 -28.66 3.42 -24.96
CA PHE A 23 -29.21 2.11 -25.30
C PHE A 23 -30.70 1.99 -24.93
N LYS A 24 -31.10 2.51 -23.76
CA LYS A 24 -32.51 2.55 -23.35
C LYS A 24 -33.37 3.42 -24.27
N GLN A 25 -32.84 4.53 -24.78
CA GLN A 25 -33.51 5.36 -25.79
C GLN A 25 -33.71 4.59 -27.10
N LEU A 26 -32.67 3.89 -27.58
CA LEU A 26 -32.75 3.01 -28.75
C LEU A 26 -33.82 1.92 -28.57
N GLU A 27 -33.77 1.16 -27.48
CA GLU A 27 -34.75 0.11 -27.18
C GLU A 27 -36.19 0.64 -27.10
N ASN A 28 -36.41 1.82 -26.52
CA ASN A 28 -37.73 2.45 -26.46
C ASN A 28 -38.24 2.85 -27.85
N SER A 29 -37.39 3.44 -28.69
CA SER A 29 -37.74 3.82 -30.07
C SER A 29 -38.09 2.60 -30.92
N LYS A 30 -37.29 1.52 -30.82
CA LYS A 30 -37.53 0.23 -31.48
C LYS A 30 -38.89 -0.37 -31.08
N ARG A 31 -39.20 -0.41 -29.78
CA ARG A 31 -40.49 -0.92 -29.26
C ARG A 31 -41.69 -0.05 -29.64
N LYS A 32 -41.49 1.25 -29.91
CA LYS A 32 -42.53 2.11 -30.49
C LYS A 32 -42.76 1.74 -31.96
N PHE A 33 -41.70 1.68 -32.75
CA PHE A 33 -41.77 1.29 -34.16
C PHE A 33 -42.43 -0.08 -34.37
N GLU A 34 -42.02 -1.11 -33.61
CA GLU A 34 -42.64 -2.44 -33.65
C GLU A 34 -44.16 -2.43 -33.36
N ARG A 35 -44.63 -1.50 -32.51
CA ARG A 35 -46.04 -1.37 -32.17
C ARG A 35 -46.80 -0.64 -33.26
N ASP A 36 -46.27 0.49 -33.73
CA ASP A 36 -46.89 1.32 -34.75
C ASP A 36 -47.01 0.56 -36.08
N CYS A 37 -46.02 -0.28 -36.44
CA CYS A 37 -46.14 -1.24 -37.54
C CYS A 37 -47.32 -2.20 -37.39
N ARG A 38 -47.45 -2.88 -36.23
CA ARG A 38 -48.56 -3.81 -35.97
C ARG A 38 -49.93 -3.10 -35.98
N GLU A 39 -49.98 -1.83 -35.61
CA GLU A 39 -51.20 -1.02 -35.67
C GLU A 39 -51.52 -0.57 -37.11
N ALA A 40 -50.51 -0.27 -37.92
CA ALA A 40 -50.65 0.01 -39.35
C ALA A 40 -51.11 -1.21 -40.14
N GLU A 41 -50.51 -2.39 -39.92
CA GLU A 41 -50.90 -3.66 -40.54
C GLU A 41 -52.36 -4.02 -40.24
N LYS A 42 -52.79 -3.90 -38.98
CA LYS A 42 -54.19 -4.13 -38.58
C LYS A 42 -55.16 -3.15 -39.23
N ALA A 43 -54.78 -1.88 -39.33
CA ALA A 43 -55.62 -0.87 -39.98
C ALA A 43 -55.73 -1.13 -41.49
N ALA A 44 -54.62 -1.49 -42.16
CA ALA A 44 -54.60 -1.87 -43.57
C ALA A 44 -55.48 -3.10 -43.86
N GLN A 45 -55.33 -4.18 -43.09
CA GLN A 45 -56.17 -5.38 -43.21
C GLN A 45 -57.67 -5.09 -42.96
N THR A 46 -57.98 -4.11 -42.10
CA THR A 46 -59.38 -3.72 -41.84
C THR A 46 -59.95 -2.90 -43.00
N ALA A 47 -59.15 -2.00 -43.57
CA ALA A 47 -59.54 -1.24 -44.76
C ALA A 47 -59.73 -2.15 -45.98
N GLU A 48 -58.79 -3.08 -46.22
CA GLU A 48 -58.87 -4.08 -47.29
C GLU A 48 -60.12 -4.97 -47.16
N ARG A 49 -60.41 -5.48 -45.94
CA ARG A 49 -61.59 -6.30 -45.69
C ARG A 49 -62.90 -5.54 -45.97
N LEU A 50 -62.98 -4.26 -45.60
CA LEU A 50 -64.16 -3.43 -45.87
C LEU A 50 -64.29 -3.08 -47.35
N ASP A 51 -63.18 -2.85 -48.06
CA ASP A 51 -63.17 -2.56 -49.50
C ASP A 51 -63.63 -3.77 -50.35
N GLN A 52 -63.47 -4.99 -49.81
CA GLN A 52 -63.92 -6.24 -50.40
C GLN A 52 -65.34 -6.67 -49.97
N ASP A 53 -65.93 -6.02 -48.95
CA ASP A 53 -67.29 -6.35 -48.47
C ASP A 53 -68.34 -5.64 -49.31
N ILE A 54 -69.09 -6.42 -50.09
CA ILE A 54 -70.20 -5.98 -50.94
C ILE A 54 -71.30 -5.23 -50.14
N ASN A 55 -71.39 -5.46 -48.83
CA ASN A 55 -72.38 -4.85 -47.95
C ASN A 55 -71.87 -3.56 -47.25
N ALA A 56 -70.58 -3.23 -47.35
CA ALA A 56 -70.02 -2.05 -46.69
C ALA A 56 -70.42 -0.75 -47.42
N THR A 57 -70.63 0.33 -46.66
CA THR A 57 -70.90 1.63 -47.27
C THR A 57 -69.61 2.28 -47.77
N LYS A 58 -69.71 3.09 -48.84
CA LYS A 58 -68.57 3.88 -49.34
C LYS A 58 -67.95 4.78 -48.27
N ALA A 59 -68.74 5.25 -47.31
CA ALA A 59 -68.27 6.09 -46.21
C ALA A 59 -67.44 5.29 -45.19
N ASP A 60 -67.83 4.04 -44.89
CA ASP A 60 -67.08 3.17 -43.97
C ASP A 60 -65.75 2.71 -44.58
N VAL A 61 -65.75 2.38 -45.88
CA VAL A 61 -64.54 2.06 -46.66
C VAL A 61 -63.56 3.24 -46.67
N GLU A 62 -64.04 4.43 -47.01
CA GLU A 62 -63.20 5.64 -47.07
C GLU A 62 -62.63 5.99 -45.67
N LYS A 63 -63.46 5.92 -44.62
CA LYS A 63 -63.03 6.11 -43.23
C LYS A 63 -61.96 5.10 -42.81
N ALA A 64 -62.09 3.84 -43.21
CA ALA A 64 -61.09 2.81 -42.91
C ALA A 64 -59.78 3.04 -43.68
N LYS A 65 -59.85 3.47 -44.95
CA LYS A 65 -58.67 3.85 -45.75
C LYS A 65 -57.94 5.05 -45.15
N GLN A 66 -58.65 6.10 -44.75
CA GLN A 66 -58.06 7.25 -44.05
C GLN A 66 -57.37 6.85 -42.75
N GLN A 67 -57.98 5.97 -41.95
CA GLN A 67 -57.37 5.43 -40.74
C GLN A 67 -56.12 4.59 -41.04
N ALA A 68 -56.12 3.78 -42.11
CA ALA A 68 -54.95 3.03 -42.53
C ALA A 68 -53.79 3.94 -42.98
N HIS A 69 -54.08 4.99 -43.74
CA HIS A 69 -53.07 6.00 -44.13
C HIS A 69 -52.49 6.72 -42.91
N LEU A 70 -53.33 7.13 -41.95
CA LEU A 70 -52.87 7.75 -40.70
C LEU A 70 -51.94 6.82 -39.91
N ARG A 71 -52.29 5.54 -39.76
CA ARG A 71 -51.43 4.58 -39.05
C ARG A 71 -50.15 4.25 -39.80
N SER A 72 -50.19 4.21 -41.13
CA SER A 72 -48.98 4.07 -41.98
C SER A 72 -48.02 5.25 -41.78
N HIS A 73 -48.52 6.49 -41.73
CA HIS A 73 -47.70 7.67 -41.44
C HIS A 73 -47.02 7.58 -40.06
N MET A 74 -47.75 7.20 -39.01
CA MET A 74 -47.19 7.02 -37.66
C MET A 74 -46.11 5.93 -37.60
N ALA A 75 -46.25 4.86 -38.39
CA ALA A 75 -45.24 3.82 -38.51
C ALA A 75 -43.95 4.33 -39.20
N GLU A 76 -44.08 5.18 -40.23
CA GLU A 76 -42.92 5.79 -40.90
C GLU A 76 -42.23 6.85 -40.01
N GLU A 77 -42.98 7.65 -39.24
CA GLU A 77 -42.40 8.56 -38.25
C GLU A 77 -41.60 7.81 -37.17
N SER A 78 -42.15 6.73 -36.62
CA SER A 78 -41.45 5.92 -35.61
C SER A 78 -40.26 5.13 -36.16
N LYS A 79 -40.29 4.74 -37.45
CA LYS A 79 -39.15 4.18 -38.19
C LYS A 79 -38.00 5.17 -38.29
N ASN A 80 -38.29 6.43 -38.65
CA ASN A 80 -37.30 7.49 -38.76
C ASN A 80 -36.67 7.83 -37.41
N GLU A 81 -37.47 7.91 -36.34
CA GLU A 81 -36.96 8.06 -34.97
C GLU A 81 -36.06 6.88 -34.55
N TYR A 82 -36.47 5.64 -34.80
CA TYR A 82 -35.65 4.45 -34.51
C TYR A 82 -34.32 4.46 -35.29
N ALA A 83 -34.34 4.81 -36.58
CA ALA A 83 -33.13 4.93 -37.39
C ALA A 83 -32.18 6.01 -36.86
N ALA A 84 -32.70 7.17 -36.45
CA ALA A 84 -31.91 8.25 -35.86
C ALA A 84 -31.29 7.85 -34.51
N GLN A 85 -32.06 7.20 -33.61
CA GLN A 85 -31.53 6.68 -32.35
C GLN A 85 -30.50 5.56 -32.55
N LEU A 86 -30.67 4.72 -33.58
CA LEU A 86 -29.71 3.65 -33.92
C LEU A 86 -28.38 4.23 -34.40
N GLN A 87 -28.42 5.20 -35.34
CA GLN A 87 -27.22 5.88 -35.81
C GLN A 87 -26.49 6.59 -34.65
N ARG A 88 -27.25 7.27 -33.79
CA ARG A 88 -26.71 7.94 -32.61
C ARG A 88 -26.08 6.95 -31.64
N PHE A 89 -26.78 5.87 -31.29
CA PHE A 89 -26.25 4.85 -30.38
C PHE A 89 -24.96 4.22 -30.92
N ASN A 90 -24.90 3.87 -32.21
CA ASN A 90 -23.70 3.30 -32.83
C ASN A 90 -22.51 4.27 -32.77
N ARG A 91 -22.74 5.57 -32.98
CA ARG A 91 -21.69 6.60 -32.85
C ARG A 91 -21.22 6.73 -31.39
N ASP A 92 -22.16 6.84 -30.46
CA ASP A 92 -21.86 7.01 -29.03
C ASP A 92 -21.17 5.73 -28.47
N GLN A 93 -21.54 4.53 -28.95
CA GLN A 93 -20.87 3.24 -28.65
C GLN A 93 -19.45 3.20 -29.22
N SER A 94 -19.25 3.58 -30.48
CA SER A 94 -17.92 3.65 -31.10
C SER A 94 -17.01 4.61 -30.33
N HIS A 95 -17.49 5.81 -30.01
CA HIS A 95 -16.73 6.77 -29.20
C HIS A 95 -16.41 6.24 -27.79
N PHE A 96 -17.35 5.53 -27.15
CA PHE A 96 -17.13 4.91 -25.84
C PHE A 96 -15.97 3.90 -25.87
N TYR A 97 -15.96 2.95 -26.81
CA TYR A 97 -14.96 1.88 -26.87
C TYR A 97 -13.62 2.30 -27.48
N PHE A 98 -13.61 3.15 -28.51
CA PHE A 98 -12.37 3.54 -29.21
C PHE A 98 -11.71 4.82 -28.68
N SER A 99 -12.37 5.58 -27.78
CA SER A 99 -11.81 6.83 -27.24
C SER A 99 -12.02 6.98 -25.74
N GLN A 100 -13.24 6.92 -25.22
CA GLN A 100 -13.50 7.24 -23.81
C GLN A 100 -12.89 6.21 -22.84
N MET A 101 -13.11 4.92 -23.09
CA MET A 101 -12.56 3.85 -22.23
C MET A 101 -11.03 3.78 -22.28
N PRO A 102 -10.36 3.80 -23.46
CA PRO A 102 -8.91 3.93 -23.54
C PRO A 102 -8.37 5.09 -22.69
N GLN A 103 -8.88 6.31 -22.88
CA GLN A 103 -8.42 7.49 -22.12
C GLN A 103 -8.60 7.37 -20.60
N ILE A 104 -9.62 6.64 -20.13
CA ILE A 104 -9.83 6.39 -18.70
C ILE A 104 -8.87 5.31 -18.18
N PHE A 105 -8.56 4.30 -18.99
CA PHE A 105 -7.58 3.28 -18.65
C PHE A 105 -6.14 3.83 -18.67
N ASP A 106 -5.77 4.68 -19.64
CA ASP A 106 -4.47 5.35 -19.69
C ASP A 106 -4.21 6.18 -18.41
N LYS A 107 -5.22 6.96 -17.97
CA LYS A 107 -5.17 7.71 -16.69
C LYS A 107 -5.00 6.79 -15.47
N LEU A 108 -5.68 5.64 -15.46
CA LEU A 108 -5.55 4.66 -14.38
C LEU A 108 -4.19 3.96 -14.38
N GLN A 109 -3.63 3.70 -15.57
CA GLN A 109 -2.31 3.10 -15.76
C GLN A 109 -1.20 4.05 -15.30
N ASP A 110 -1.16 5.29 -15.80
CA ASP A 110 -0.19 6.31 -15.36
C ASP A 110 -0.22 6.51 -13.83
N MET A 111 -1.43 6.54 -13.24
CA MET A 111 -1.58 6.61 -11.78
C MET A 111 -1.04 5.36 -11.08
N ASP A 112 -1.17 4.15 -11.63
CA ASP A 112 -0.62 2.94 -11.01
C ASP A 112 0.91 2.85 -11.19
N GLU A 113 1.43 3.24 -12.35
CA GLU A 113 2.87 3.33 -12.65
C GLU A 113 3.55 4.35 -11.73
N ARG A 114 2.98 5.54 -11.54
CA ARG A 114 3.48 6.52 -10.54
C ARG A 114 3.44 5.96 -9.12
N ARG A 115 2.43 5.16 -8.75
CA ARG A 115 2.39 4.50 -7.43
C ARG A 115 3.50 3.45 -7.31
N ALA A 116 3.76 2.66 -8.35
CA ALA A 116 4.81 1.66 -8.37
C ALA A 116 6.21 2.30 -8.30
N ALA A 117 6.45 3.37 -9.05
CA ALA A 117 7.69 4.15 -8.99
C ALA A 117 7.95 4.73 -7.60
N HIS A 118 6.94 5.33 -6.96
CA HIS A 118 7.05 5.81 -5.58
C HIS A 118 7.34 4.70 -4.56
N LEU A 119 6.77 3.50 -4.75
CA LEU A 119 7.07 2.34 -3.90
C LEU A 119 8.52 1.87 -4.08
N GLY A 120 9.02 1.82 -5.33
CA GLY A 120 10.41 1.52 -5.65
C GLY A 120 11.39 2.50 -4.99
N ALA A 121 11.11 3.81 -5.08
CA ALA A 121 11.88 4.84 -4.39
C ALA A 121 11.85 4.66 -2.86
N GLY A 122 10.73 4.22 -2.28
CA GLY A 122 10.62 3.89 -0.86
C GLY A 122 11.53 2.74 -0.41
N TYR A 123 11.72 1.71 -1.26
CA TYR A 123 12.69 0.65 -0.99
C TYR A 123 14.14 1.15 -1.08
N GLY A 124 14.44 2.05 -2.02
CA GLY A 124 15.73 2.74 -2.10
C GLY A 124 16.06 3.51 -0.83
N LEU A 125 15.15 4.38 -0.39
CA LEU A 125 15.31 5.17 0.84
C LEU A 125 15.51 4.32 2.10
N LEU A 126 14.87 3.15 2.18
CA LEU A 126 15.09 2.21 3.29
C LEU A 126 16.53 1.68 3.28
N SER A 127 17.04 1.24 2.12
CA SER A 127 18.42 0.79 2.00
C SER A 127 19.43 1.91 2.24
N GLU A 128 19.15 3.14 1.79
CA GLU A 128 20.01 4.30 2.01
C GLU A 128 20.09 4.68 3.50
N ALA A 129 18.97 4.61 4.23
CA ALA A 129 18.94 4.89 5.67
C ALA A 129 19.80 3.89 6.47
N GLU A 130 19.76 2.60 6.13
CA GLU A 130 20.63 1.59 6.75
C GLU A 130 22.11 1.83 6.40
N LEU A 131 22.42 2.20 5.14
CA LEU A 131 23.80 2.52 4.73
C LEU A 131 24.35 3.78 5.43
N GLN A 132 23.52 4.76 5.76
CA GLN A 132 23.96 5.97 6.49
C GLN A 132 24.49 5.68 7.90
N VAL A 133 24.01 4.61 8.58
CA VAL A 133 24.48 4.27 9.93
C VAL A 133 25.73 3.37 9.93
N VAL A 134 26.04 2.68 8.81
CA VAL A 134 27.21 1.77 8.71
C VAL A 134 28.54 2.43 9.12
N PRO A 135 28.90 3.66 8.69
CA PRO A 135 30.15 4.29 9.11
C PRO A 135 30.22 4.57 10.62
N ILE A 136 29.07 4.85 11.26
CA ILE A 136 28.99 5.08 12.71
C ILE A 136 29.16 3.76 13.46
N ILE A 137 28.50 2.69 13.01
CA ILE A 137 28.67 1.34 13.54
C ILE A 137 30.14 0.90 13.45
N ALA A 138 30.76 1.08 12.28
CA ALA A 138 32.18 0.78 12.07
C ALA A 138 33.09 1.58 13.03
N LYS A 139 32.83 2.88 13.21
CA LYS A 139 33.57 3.74 14.14
C LYS A 139 33.41 3.30 15.61
N CYS A 140 32.21 2.88 16.01
CA CYS A 140 31.97 2.33 17.35
C CYS A 140 32.76 1.04 17.58
N LEU A 141 32.76 0.12 16.61
CA LEU A 141 33.48 -1.15 16.69
C LEU A 141 35.01 -0.95 16.75
N GLU A 142 35.57 -0.05 15.93
CA GLU A 142 37.02 0.26 15.99
C GLU A 142 37.37 0.95 17.32
N GLY A 143 36.50 1.81 17.86
CA GLY A 143 36.68 2.40 19.19
C GLY A 143 36.72 1.37 20.32
N MET A 144 35.92 0.31 20.24
CA MET A 144 35.96 -0.81 21.19
C MET A 144 37.27 -1.59 21.08
N LYS A 145 37.78 -1.81 19.86
CA LYS A 145 39.06 -2.48 19.62
C LYS A 145 40.23 -1.67 20.16
N VAL A 146 40.31 -0.37 19.85
CA VAL A 146 41.36 0.53 20.39
C VAL A 146 41.32 0.58 21.92
N ALA A 147 40.13 0.58 22.54
CA ALA A 147 40.00 0.54 24.00
C ALA A 147 40.48 -0.79 24.62
N ALA A 148 40.35 -1.91 23.89
CA ALA A 148 40.88 -3.21 24.32
C ALA A 148 42.40 -3.29 24.15
N ASP A 149 42.94 -2.80 23.03
CA ASP A 149 44.37 -2.75 22.73
C ASP A 149 45.14 -1.80 23.68
N ALA A 150 44.44 -0.82 24.29
CA ALA A 150 44.99 0.11 25.27
C ALA A 150 45.14 -0.45 26.71
N VAL A 151 44.75 -1.70 26.96
CA VAL A 151 44.88 -2.32 28.30
C VAL A 151 46.32 -2.78 28.54
N ASP A 152 47.06 -2.06 29.37
CA ASP A 152 48.43 -2.41 29.77
C ASP A 152 48.52 -2.88 31.23
N GLY A 153 48.44 -4.20 31.42
CA GLY A 153 48.55 -4.82 32.75
C GLY A 153 49.90 -4.62 33.44
N LYS A 154 50.99 -4.25 32.73
CA LYS A 154 52.27 -3.90 33.38
C LYS A 154 52.20 -2.49 33.96
N ASN A 155 51.70 -1.53 33.19
CA ASN A 155 51.49 -0.17 33.65
C ASN A 155 50.49 -0.14 34.82
N ASP A 156 49.36 -0.84 34.71
CA ASP A 156 48.36 -0.92 35.80
C ASP A 156 48.97 -1.49 37.10
N SER A 157 49.81 -2.52 36.99
CA SER A 157 50.53 -3.10 38.13
C SER A 157 51.55 -2.12 38.74
N GLN A 158 52.23 -1.32 37.93
CA GLN A 158 53.14 -0.28 38.40
C GLN A 158 52.38 0.81 39.14
N VAL A 159 51.30 1.34 38.55
CA VAL A 159 50.42 2.36 39.18
C VAL A 159 49.90 1.87 40.54
N LEU A 160 49.50 0.60 40.66
CA LEU A 160 49.10 0.00 41.94
C LEU A 160 50.23 0.06 42.97
N ILE A 161 51.44 -0.38 42.60
CA ILE A 161 52.61 -0.35 43.48
C ILE A 161 52.96 1.09 43.87
N GLU A 162 52.88 2.04 42.94
CA GLU A 162 53.22 3.44 43.22
C GLU A 162 52.26 4.12 44.20
N LEU A 163 50.97 3.81 44.11
CA LEU A 163 49.93 4.31 45.01
C LEU A 163 49.97 3.68 46.41
N HIS A 164 50.46 2.44 46.53
CA HIS A 164 50.36 1.64 47.77
C HIS A 164 51.70 1.26 48.41
N LYS A 165 52.84 1.56 47.78
CA LYS A 165 54.17 1.42 48.40
C LYS A 165 54.22 2.30 49.64
N SER A 166 54.26 1.67 50.82
CA SER A 166 54.16 2.35 52.11
C SER A 166 55.40 3.19 52.46
N GLY A 167 56.51 3.03 51.73
CA GLY A 167 57.80 3.63 52.04
C GLY A 167 58.50 3.01 53.25
N PHE A 168 57.85 2.14 54.01
CA PHE A 168 58.46 1.47 55.16
C PHE A 168 59.60 0.55 54.70
N ALA A 169 60.78 0.76 55.28
CA ALA A 169 61.86 -0.20 55.19
C ALA A 169 61.41 -1.53 55.80
N ARG A 170 61.72 -2.64 55.12
CA ARG A 170 61.52 -3.98 55.69
C ARG A 170 62.36 -4.07 56.98
N PRO A 171 61.78 -4.49 58.13
CA PRO A 171 62.54 -4.66 59.36
C PRO A 171 63.76 -5.54 59.13
N GLY A 172 64.89 -5.15 59.72
CA GLY A 172 66.08 -5.98 59.82
C GLY A 172 65.93 -7.05 60.90
N ASP A 173 66.96 -7.86 61.06
CA ASP A 173 67.02 -8.83 62.16
C ASP A 173 67.05 -8.09 63.51
N VAL A 174 66.47 -8.70 64.55
CA VAL A 174 66.39 -8.10 65.88
C VAL A 174 67.71 -8.33 66.60
N GLU A 175 68.42 -7.24 66.91
CA GLU A 175 69.69 -7.26 67.64
C GLU A 175 69.55 -7.82 69.05
N PHE A 176 70.64 -8.44 69.55
CA PHE A 176 70.68 -9.02 70.89
C PHE A 176 70.97 -7.95 71.96
N GLU A 177 70.07 -7.79 72.93
CA GLU A 177 70.27 -6.91 74.09
C GLU A 177 71.12 -7.59 75.19
N ASP A 178 72.40 -7.20 75.29
CA ASP A 178 73.30 -7.61 76.36
C ASP A 178 73.14 -6.72 77.61
N PHE A 179 72.39 -7.21 78.59
CA PHE A 179 72.14 -6.52 79.86
C PHE A 179 73.32 -6.52 80.84
N SER A 180 74.49 -7.07 80.49
CA SER A 180 75.65 -7.15 81.40
C SER A 180 76.51 -5.88 81.45
N GLN A 181 76.27 -4.89 80.57
CA GLN A 181 77.03 -3.64 80.49
C GLN A 181 76.28 -2.44 81.12
N PRO A 182 76.98 -1.50 81.78
CA PRO A 182 76.35 -0.34 82.42
C PRO A 182 75.75 0.62 81.37
N MET A 183 74.46 0.94 81.49
CA MET A 183 73.70 1.71 80.50
C MET A 183 74.35 3.03 80.10
N ASN A 184 74.74 3.12 78.82
CA ASN A 184 74.99 4.39 78.15
C ASN A 184 73.80 4.70 77.22
N ARG A 185 72.85 5.52 77.71
CA ARG A 185 71.62 5.85 76.98
C ARG A 185 71.91 6.82 75.82
N VAL A 186 72.11 6.27 74.63
CA VAL A 186 71.93 7.04 73.37
C VAL A 186 70.42 7.09 73.07
N PRO A 187 69.84 8.26 72.72
CA PRO A 187 68.41 8.35 72.42
C PRO A 187 68.02 7.49 71.23
N SER A 188 66.92 6.74 71.35
CA SER A 188 66.35 5.99 70.23
C SER A 188 65.83 6.96 69.16
N ASP A 189 66.30 6.84 67.93
CA ASP A 189 65.86 7.64 66.79
C ASP A 189 64.49 7.15 66.27
N SER A 190 63.47 7.21 67.14
CA SER A 190 62.08 6.92 66.81
C SER A 190 61.47 8.11 66.07
N SER A 191 62.00 8.37 64.87
CA SER A 191 61.53 9.44 64.00
C SER A 191 60.23 9.03 63.31
N LEU A 192 59.10 9.27 63.99
CA LEU A 192 57.80 9.40 63.35
C LEU A 192 57.80 10.66 62.49
N GLY A 193 58.36 10.56 61.28
CA GLY A 193 58.35 11.62 60.28
C GLY A 193 56.92 11.95 59.82
N THR A 194 56.33 13.00 60.39
CA THR A 194 55.11 13.61 59.90
C THR A 194 55.42 14.50 58.67
N PRO A 195 54.71 14.35 57.54
CA PRO A 195 54.80 15.32 56.45
C PRO A 195 54.09 16.62 56.86
N SER A 196 54.77 17.76 56.72
CA SER A 196 54.18 19.09 56.92
C SER A 196 53.42 19.56 55.67
N ASP A 197 52.37 20.34 55.87
CA ASP A 197 51.40 20.76 54.85
C ASP A 197 51.97 21.60 53.70
N GLY A 198 51.35 21.41 52.52
CA GLY A 198 51.65 22.15 51.29
C GLY A 198 50.41 22.48 50.46
N ARG A 199 49.34 23.03 51.07
CA ARG A 199 48.17 23.51 50.31
C ARG A 199 47.43 24.68 50.98
N PRO A 200 47.36 25.88 50.36
CA PRO A 200 46.49 26.96 50.83
C PRO A 200 45.03 26.78 50.38
N GLU A 201 44.09 27.24 51.21
CA GLU A 201 42.64 27.24 50.98
C GLU A 201 42.14 28.67 50.72
N LEU A 202 41.33 28.89 49.67
CA LEU A 202 40.54 30.11 49.50
C LEU A 202 39.31 29.91 48.57
N ARG A 203 38.35 29.12 49.07
CA ARG A 203 36.89 29.35 49.08
C ARG A 203 36.15 29.98 47.87
N GLY A 204 35.19 29.21 47.33
CA GLY A 204 33.99 29.67 46.58
C GLY A 204 33.72 28.87 45.30
N SER A 205 32.51 28.41 44.94
CA SER A 205 31.18 28.39 45.56
C SER A 205 30.45 27.09 45.15
N GLY A 206 29.48 26.59 45.92
CA GLY A 206 29.04 25.17 45.83
C GLY A 206 27.65 24.90 45.22
N ARG A 207 27.25 23.61 45.20
CA ARG A 207 25.84 23.14 45.30
C ARG A 207 25.71 21.62 45.52
N SER A 208 24.97 21.25 46.57
CA SER A 208 24.13 20.04 46.81
C SER A 208 24.32 18.80 45.89
N ARG A 209 24.45 17.56 46.41
CA ARG A 209 23.35 16.84 47.11
C ARG A 209 23.83 15.57 47.85
N ALA A 210 23.04 15.17 48.86
CA ALA A 210 23.35 14.14 49.85
C ALA A 210 23.65 12.71 49.34
N LYS A 211 24.57 12.03 50.03
CA LYS A 211 24.61 10.56 50.14
C LYS A 211 23.56 10.11 51.16
N ARG A 212 22.71 9.13 50.81
CA ARG A 212 21.97 8.30 51.78
C ARG A 212 22.14 6.83 51.39
N TRP A 213 22.59 6.02 52.33
CA TRP A 213 22.72 4.57 52.17
C TRP A 213 21.36 3.87 52.37
N PRO A 214 21.11 2.72 51.72
CA PRO A 214 19.77 2.11 51.68
C PRO A 214 19.63 0.92 52.65
N PHE A 215 19.05 1.14 53.84
CA PHE A 215 18.48 0.07 54.66
C PHE A 215 17.13 0.54 55.25
N GLY A 216 16.03 -0.09 54.84
CA GLY A 216 14.69 0.43 55.14
C GLY A 216 13.49 -0.43 54.70
N LYS A 217 13.44 -1.69 55.13
CA LYS A 217 12.23 -2.55 55.30
C LYS A 217 11.13 -2.57 54.20
N LYS A 218 11.17 -3.65 53.40
CA LYS A 218 10.13 -4.72 53.32
C LYS A 218 8.64 -4.35 53.49
N ASN A 219 7.83 -4.71 52.49
CA ASN A 219 6.55 -5.38 52.78
C ASN A 219 6.17 -6.52 51.79
N LYS A 220 5.18 -7.33 52.16
CA LYS A 220 4.83 -8.69 51.69
C LYS A 220 3.29 -8.79 51.50
N VAL A 221 2.62 -9.52 50.60
CA VAL A 221 2.86 -10.63 49.61
C VAL A 221 2.19 -10.23 48.24
N GLY A 222 2.13 -11.01 47.15
CA GLY A 222 2.58 -12.37 46.81
C GLY A 222 1.82 -12.96 45.61
N ALA A 223 2.11 -14.24 45.28
CA ALA A 223 1.57 -15.03 44.16
C ALA A 223 1.81 -14.43 42.75
N GLY A 224 2.51 -15.06 41.81
CA GLY A 224 2.54 -16.49 41.49
C GLY A 224 1.69 -16.71 40.21
N ALA A 225 2.01 -17.63 39.30
CA ALA A 225 3.18 -18.48 39.18
C ALA A 225 3.23 -19.06 37.76
N LEU A 226 4.45 -19.35 37.24
CA LEU A 226 4.73 -20.28 36.13
C LEU A 226 4.20 -19.86 34.72
N GLY A 227 4.85 -20.21 33.61
CA GLY A 227 6.07 -21.01 33.46
C GLY A 227 6.71 -20.85 32.07
N ARG A 228 7.90 -21.44 31.91
CA ARG A 228 8.65 -21.52 30.65
C ARG A 228 7.90 -22.33 29.58
N GLY A 229 8.07 -21.93 28.32
CA GLY A 229 7.74 -22.76 27.16
C GLY A 229 8.56 -22.33 25.95
N SER A 230 9.66 -23.03 25.67
CA SER A 230 10.37 -22.98 24.40
C SER A 230 10.07 -24.28 23.64
N VAL A 231 9.62 -24.19 22.39
CA VAL A 231 9.67 -25.27 21.39
C VAL A 231 9.70 -24.62 20.00
N SER A 232 10.36 -25.31 19.07
CA SER A 232 10.70 -24.87 17.71
C SER A 232 10.00 -25.70 16.62
N GLY A 233 9.95 -25.14 15.40
CA GLY A 233 9.50 -25.82 14.16
C GLY A 233 8.01 -25.65 13.83
N ASP A 234 7.54 -25.82 12.59
CA ASP A 234 8.22 -25.94 11.28
C ASP A 234 7.16 -25.75 10.16
N ARG A 235 7.60 -25.41 8.94
CA ARG A 235 6.97 -25.60 7.61
C ARG A 235 5.48 -25.27 7.33
N GLY A 236 5.24 -24.61 6.19
CA GLY A 236 3.94 -24.69 5.50
C GLY A 236 3.59 -23.56 4.52
N ALA A 237 4.26 -23.49 3.36
CA ALA A 237 3.83 -22.65 2.24
C ALA A 237 3.48 -23.54 1.02
N PRO A 238 2.36 -23.29 0.30
CA PRO A 238 2.12 -23.89 -1.01
C PRO A 238 2.60 -22.97 -2.13
N THR A 239 3.59 -23.41 -2.88
CA THR A 239 3.94 -22.90 -4.21
C THR A 239 3.23 -23.72 -5.27
N GLU A 240 2.62 -23.08 -6.27
CA GLU A 240 2.14 -23.76 -7.47
C GLU A 240 2.59 -23.02 -8.73
N SER A 241 3.12 -23.78 -9.70
CA SER A 241 3.67 -23.37 -11.00
C SER A 241 3.51 -24.57 -11.94
N ALA A 242 3.33 -24.49 -13.26
CA ALA A 242 3.24 -23.39 -14.22
C ALA A 242 2.16 -23.77 -15.29
N PRO A 243 2.15 -23.44 -16.62
CA PRO A 243 3.26 -23.13 -17.54
C PRO A 243 3.13 -21.80 -18.31
N ALA A 244 4.17 -21.47 -19.08
CA ALA A 244 4.27 -20.24 -19.87
C ALA A 244 3.49 -20.31 -21.20
N ALA A 245 2.85 -19.19 -21.55
CA ALA A 245 2.40 -18.86 -22.89
C ALA A 245 3.01 -17.51 -23.30
N GLY A 246 3.18 -17.26 -24.61
CA GLY A 246 4.01 -16.17 -25.14
C GLY A 246 3.58 -14.76 -24.70
N THR A 247 4.56 -13.92 -24.41
CA THR A 247 4.37 -12.56 -23.89
C THR A 247 3.75 -11.62 -24.94
N LEU A 248 2.43 -11.44 -24.88
CA LEU A 248 1.75 -10.29 -25.46
C LEU A 248 1.68 -9.16 -24.41
N SER A 249 1.68 -7.91 -24.87
CA SER A 249 1.67 -6.74 -23.98
C SER A 249 0.33 -6.63 -23.23
N PRO A 250 0.28 -6.29 -21.93
CA PRO A 250 -0.94 -6.34 -21.11
C PRO A 250 -2.15 -5.56 -21.67
N GLY A 251 -1.92 -4.52 -22.48
CA GLY A 251 -2.99 -3.77 -23.14
C GLY A 251 -3.75 -4.56 -24.22
N GLN A 252 -3.08 -5.47 -24.95
CA GLN A 252 -3.71 -6.22 -26.04
C GLN A 252 -4.62 -7.35 -25.53
N GLU A 253 -4.20 -8.04 -24.46
CA GLU A 253 -5.02 -9.01 -23.73
C GLU A 253 -6.34 -8.39 -23.25
N PHE A 254 -6.29 -7.15 -22.72
CA PHE A 254 -7.48 -6.52 -22.13
C PHE A 254 -8.52 -6.07 -23.18
N SER A 255 -8.07 -5.58 -24.34
CA SER A 255 -8.96 -5.30 -25.48
C SER A 255 -9.62 -6.57 -26.02
N SER A 256 -8.85 -7.67 -26.12
CA SER A 256 -9.37 -8.99 -26.50
C SER A 256 -10.42 -9.50 -25.50
N TRP A 257 -10.15 -9.38 -24.19
CA TRP A 257 -11.05 -9.80 -23.12
C TRP A 257 -12.36 -9.00 -23.08
N LEU A 258 -12.30 -7.69 -23.37
CA LEU A 258 -13.48 -6.83 -23.51
C LEU A 258 -14.35 -7.23 -24.72
N LEU A 259 -13.75 -7.53 -25.88
CA LEU A 259 -14.49 -8.05 -27.04
C LEU A 259 -15.10 -9.44 -26.77
N ALA A 260 -14.32 -10.36 -26.20
CA ALA A 260 -14.78 -11.72 -25.87
C ALA A 260 -15.96 -11.70 -24.89
N ARG A 261 -15.96 -10.77 -23.93
CA ARG A 261 -17.04 -10.60 -22.96
C ARG A 261 -18.25 -9.82 -23.50
N ALA A 262 -18.08 -9.00 -24.54
CA ALA A 262 -19.18 -8.37 -25.28
C ALA A 262 -19.94 -9.37 -26.18
N GLY A 263 -19.27 -10.44 -26.65
CA GLY A 263 -19.92 -11.54 -27.39
C GLY A 263 -20.70 -12.55 -26.52
N GLY A 264 -20.60 -12.45 -25.19
CA GLY A 264 -21.16 -13.44 -24.26
C GLY A 264 -22.52 -13.04 -23.66
N LYS A 265 -23.60 -13.69 -24.12
CA LYS A 265 -25.02 -13.56 -23.70
C LYS A 265 -25.83 -12.44 -24.38
N GLY A 266 -26.13 -12.65 -25.65
CA GLY A 266 -27.21 -11.97 -26.38
C GLY A 266 -27.89 -12.92 -27.36
N GLY A 267 -28.70 -13.85 -26.86
CA GLY A 267 -29.48 -14.76 -27.71
C GLY A 267 -30.62 -14.01 -28.41
N GLY A 268 -30.46 -13.73 -29.70
CA GLY A 268 -31.44 -13.08 -30.59
C GLY A 268 -31.05 -13.35 -32.05
N PRO A 269 -32.01 -13.43 -32.99
CA PRO A 269 -31.80 -14.15 -34.24
C PRO A 269 -30.83 -13.44 -35.19
N ALA A 270 -29.99 -14.24 -35.84
CA ALA A 270 -29.16 -13.80 -36.95
C ALA A 270 -30.04 -13.41 -38.15
N ILE A 271 -30.10 -12.12 -38.46
CA ILE A 271 -30.69 -11.64 -39.71
C ILE A 271 -29.61 -11.74 -40.78
N GLY A 272 -29.67 -12.82 -41.58
CA GLY A 272 -28.75 -13.03 -42.69
C GLY A 272 -28.98 -12.00 -43.80
N LEU A 273 -28.09 -11.02 -43.91
CA LEU A 273 -28.02 -10.15 -45.07
C LEU A 273 -27.26 -10.87 -46.19
N GLY A 274 -28.01 -11.51 -47.09
CA GLY A 274 -27.47 -12.03 -48.34
C GLY A 274 -27.02 -10.87 -49.24
N VAL A 275 -25.74 -10.85 -49.59
CA VAL A 275 -25.20 -9.95 -50.62
C VAL A 275 -25.49 -10.57 -51.98
N PRO A 276 -26.21 -9.89 -52.90
CA PRO A 276 -26.24 -10.29 -54.29
C PRO A 276 -24.92 -9.90 -54.96
N GLN A 277 -24.25 -10.84 -55.63
CA GLN A 277 -23.25 -10.49 -56.63
C GLN A 277 -23.97 -10.17 -57.95
N GLY A 278 -23.54 -9.08 -58.57
CA GLY A 278 -23.93 -8.62 -59.91
C GLY A 278 -22.91 -7.58 -60.38
#